data_AF-A0A811V8E7-F1
#
_entry.id   AF-A0A811V8E7-F1
#
_cell.length_a   1.000
_cell.length_b   1.000
_cell.length_c   1.000
_cell.angle_alpha   90.00
_cell.angle_beta   90.00
_cell.angle_gamma   90.00
#
_symmetry.space_group_name_H-M   'P 1'
#
loop_
_entity.id
_entity.type
_entity.pdbx_description
1 polymer ?
#
loop_
_entity_poly.entity_id
_entity_poly.type
_entity_poly.pdbx_seq_one_letter_code
_entity_poly.pdbx_strand_id
1 'polypeptide(L)'
;MGMPFHELNDWMCLIEGESSFNTKAINPSNVDGSVDWGLFQINDRYWCKPSDGRPSTNSCRIPCRLLLSEDIRFAVACAKYIRRIQGFSAWVAWNNRCQGYKPSVRHCFQHSGPYFS
;
A
#
# COMPACT_ATOMS: atom_id res chain seq x y z
N MET A 1 10.04 11.35 -5.29
CA MET A 1 9.24 10.17 -4.85
C MET A 1 8.59 10.50 -3.50
N GLY A 2 7.58 9.75 -3.06
CA GLY A 2 6.87 9.97 -1.78
C GLY A 2 5.36 10.13 -1.92
N MET A 3 4.64 9.91 -0.82
CA MET A 3 3.20 10.22 -0.68
C MET A 3 3.01 11.72 -0.38
N PRO A 4 1.89 12.36 -0.79
CA PRO A 4 1.61 13.74 -0.42
C PRO A 4 1.45 13.88 1.11
N PHE A 5 2.07 14.90 1.71
CA PHE A 5 2.06 15.08 3.18
C PHE A 5 0.65 15.15 3.76
N HIS A 6 -0.29 15.78 3.07
CA HIS A 6 -1.68 15.91 3.50
C HIS A 6 -2.46 14.57 3.49
N GLU A 7 -2.00 13.57 2.74
CA GLU A 7 -2.57 12.21 2.73
C GLU A 7 -1.85 11.24 3.68
N LEU A 8 -0.76 11.65 4.35
CA LEU A 8 0.06 10.68 5.11
C LEU A 8 -0.72 10.00 6.24
N ASN A 9 -1.64 10.71 6.91
CA ASN A 9 -2.51 10.08 7.92
C ASN A 9 -3.37 8.99 7.27
N ASP A 10 -3.92 9.24 6.08
CA ASP A 10 -4.74 8.28 5.31
C ASP A 10 -3.93 7.04 4.93
N TRP A 11 -2.73 7.26 4.41
CA TRP A 11 -1.79 6.19 4.06
C TRP A 11 -1.35 5.36 5.26
N MET A 12 -1.05 5.99 6.42
CA MET A 12 -0.68 5.24 7.62
C MET A 12 -1.84 4.42 8.17
N CYS A 13 -3.04 5.00 8.23
CA CYS A 13 -4.24 4.24 8.59
C CYS A 13 -4.40 3.05 7.64
N LEU A 14 -4.44 3.28 6.32
CA LEU A 14 -4.62 2.23 5.33
C LEU A 14 -3.61 1.09 5.51
N ILE A 15 -2.32 1.39 5.59
CA ILE A 15 -1.27 0.37 5.77
C ILE A 15 -1.45 -0.45 7.06
N GLU A 16 -1.81 0.19 8.18
CA GLU A 16 -1.92 -0.46 9.49
C GLU A 16 -2.87 -1.67 9.54
N GLY A 17 -3.91 -1.70 8.73
CA GLY A 17 -4.93 -2.76 8.76
C GLY A 17 -5.20 -3.41 7.42
N GLU A 18 -4.47 -3.02 6.37
CA GLU A 18 -4.20 -3.93 5.26
C GLU A 18 -3.07 -4.91 5.66
N SER A 19 -1.99 -4.44 6.30
CA SER A 19 -0.79 -5.27 6.53
C SER A 19 -0.15 -5.17 7.92
N SER A 20 -0.65 -4.35 8.86
CA SER A 20 0.04 -4.05 10.13
C SER A 20 1.49 -3.59 9.91
N PHE A 21 1.69 -2.76 8.87
CA PHE A 21 3.00 -2.26 8.42
C PHE A 21 3.99 -3.34 7.93
N ASN A 22 3.55 -4.59 7.74
CA ASN A 22 4.40 -5.68 7.30
C ASN A 22 4.58 -5.68 5.77
N THR A 23 5.80 -5.35 5.31
CA THR A 23 6.19 -5.44 3.89
C THR A 23 6.05 -6.85 3.33
N LYS A 24 6.14 -7.90 4.16
CA LYS A 24 6.00 -9.31 3.77
C LYS A 24 4.56 -9.86 3.84
N ALA A 25 3.56 -9.04 4.14
CA ALA A 25 2.17 -9.52 4.24
C ALA A 25 1.69 -10.15 2.92
N ILE A 26 1.08 -11.32 2.99
CA ILE A 26 0.46 -12.01 1.85
C ILE A 26 -0.90 -12.52 2.32
N ASN A 27 -1.98 -12.12 1.64
CA ASN A 27 -3.32 -12.66 1.88
C ASN A 27 -3.80 -13.44 0.65
N PRO A 28 -3.82 -14.80 0.70
CA PRO A 28 -4.33 -15.62 -0.38
C PRO A 28 -5.83 -15.95 -0.28
N SER A 29 -6.55 -15.33 0.66
CA SER A 29 -7.89 -15.77 1.07
C SER A 29 -9.03 -15.24 0.19
N ASN A 30 -8.74 -14.69 -0.99
CA ASN A 30 -9.78 -14.17 -1.88
C ASN A 30 -10.54 -15.31 -2.58
N VAL A 31 -11.86 -15.18 -2.64
CA VAL A 31 -12.78 -16.20 -3.20
C VAL A 31 -12.51 -16.51 -4.67
N ASP A 32 -11.90 -15.59 -5.41
CA ASP A 32 -11.54 -15.74 -6.81
C ASP A 32 -10.14 -16.34 -7.05
N GLY A 33 -9.42 -16.71 -5.99
CA GLY A 33 -8.06 -17.24 -6.05
C GLY A 33 -6.96 -16.21 -6.31
N SER A 34 -7.28 -14.91 -6.29
CA SER A 34 -6.28 -13.84 -6.35
C SER A 34 -5.58 -13.66 -5.00
N VAL A 35 -4.38 -13.05 -5.02
CA VAL A 35 -3.59 -12.82 -3.81
C VAL A 35 -3.28 -11.34 -3.67
N ASP A 36 -3.36 -10.84 -2.44
CA ASP A 36 -2.98 -9.48 -2.08
C ASP A 36 -1.56 -9.44 -1.50
N TRP A 37 -0.76 -8.50 -1.99
CA TRP A 37 0.68 -8.50 -1.76
C TRP A 37 1.18 -7.24 -1.04
N GLY A 38 1.95 -7.48 0.02
CA GLY A 38 2.81 -6.52 0.70
C GLY A 38 2.08 -5.44 1.48
N LEU A 39 2.80 -4.34 1.72
CA LEU A 39 2.44 -3.25 2.64
C LEU A 39 1.05 -2.63 2.38
N PHE A 40 0.62 -2.62 1.11
CA PHE A 40 -0.65 -2.04 0.68
C PHE A 40 -1.67 -3.10 0.22
N GLN A 41 -1.44 -4.39 0.48
CA GLN A 41 -2.30 -5.50 0.04
C GLN A 41 -2.78 -5.33 -1.42
N ILE A 42 -1.82 -5.19 -2.33
CA ILE A 42 -2.11 -4.92 -3.74
C ILE A 42 -2.48 -6.22 -4.44
N ASN A 43 -3.73 -6.31 -4.90
CA ASN A 43 -4.29 -7.48 -5.56
C ASN A 43 -3.64 -7.77 -6.93
N ASP A 44 -3.20 -9.01 -7.14
CA ASP A 44 -2.48 -9.36 -8.36
C ASP A 44 -3.33 -9.64 -9.59
N ARG A 45 -4.63 -9.86 -9.45
CA ARG A 45 -5.54 -9.99 -10.60
C ARG A 45 -5.50 -8.75 -11.50
N TYR A 46 -5.24 -7.57 -10.92
CA TYR A 46 -5.30 -6.28 -11.62
C TYR A 46 -3.95 -5.55 -11.71
N TRP A 47 -3.11 -5.63 -10.67
CA TRP A 47 -2.05 -4.63 -10.47
C TRP A 47 -0.64 -5.12 -10.77
N CYS A 48 -0.27 -6.34 -10.37
CA CYS A 48 1.08 -6.89 -10.55
C CYS A 48 1.02 -8.30 -11.16
N LYS A 49 2.09 -8.76 -11.83
CA LYS A 49 2.16 -10.11 -12.39
C LYS A 49 2.73 -11.10 -11.37
N PRO A 50 1.99 -12.14 -10.93
CA PRO A 50 2.54 -13.21 -10.10
C PRO A 50 3.34 -14.21 -10.94
N SER A 51 4.28 -14.92 -10.30
CA SER A 51 5.27 -15.77 -10.97
C SER A 51 4.81 -17.20 -11.27
N ASP A 52 3.73 -17.64 -10.64
CA ASP A 52 3.08 -18.94 -10.84
C ASP A 52 2.17 -18.98 -12.07
N GLY A 53 2.14 -17.90 -12.86
CA GLY A 53 1.45 -17.84 -14.14
C GLY A 53 0.01 -17.33 -14.10
N ARG A 54 -0.59 -17.11 -12.92
CA ARG A 54 -2.01 -16.68 -12.78
C ARG A 54 -2.37 -15.53 -13.72
N PRO A 55 -3.62 -15.49 -14.26
CA PRO A 55 -4.11 -14.37 -15.04
C PRO A 55 -3.98 -13.05 -14.26
N SER A 56 -3.51 -12.01 -14.93
CA SER A 56 -3.33 -10.69 -14.32
C SER A 56 -3.32 -9.61 -15.41
N THR A 57 -4.01 -8.49 -15.16
CA THR A 57 -3.91 -7.29 -16.01
C THR A 57 -2.54 -6.60 -15.87
N ASN A 58 -1.83 -6.81 -14.75
CA ASN A 58 -0.50 -6.23 -14.46
C ASN A 58 -0.41 -4.72 -14.75
N SER A 59 -1.39 -3.94 -14.29
CA SER A 59 -1.52 -2.52 -14.64
C SER A 59 -0.35 -1.66 -14.14
N CYS A 60 0.31 -2.04 -13.04
CA CYS A 60 1.53 -1.39 -12.54
C CYS A 60 2.81 -1.89 -13.23
N ARG A 61 2.72 -2.88 -14.13
CA ARG A 61 3.82 -3.44 -14.95
C ARG A 61 5.01 -3.96 -14.12
N ILE A 62 4.74 -4.62 -13.00
CA ILE A 62 5.75 -5.14 -12.07
C ILE A 62 5.47 -6.59 -11.66
N PRO A 63 6.51 -7.42 -11.41
CA PRO A 63 6.35 -8.69 -10.70
C PRO A 63 5.85 -8.46 -9.26
N CYS A 64 4.87 -9.25 -8.80
CA CYS A 64 4.30 -9.07 -7.45
C CYS A 64 5.33 -9.21 -6.32
N ARG A 65 6.39 -10.01 -6.52
CA ARG A 65 7.51 -10.12 -5.55
C ARG A 65 8.17 -8.78 -5.20
N LEU A 66 8.10 -7.75 -6.06
CA LEU A 66 8.66 -6.42 -5.78
C LEU A 66 7.83 -5.65 -4.74
N LEU A 67 6.56 -6.04 -4.52
CA LEU A 67 5.70 -5.48 -3.48
C LEU A 67 6.06 -6.00 -2.08
N LEU A 68 6.81 -7.11 -2.01
CA LEU A 68 7.34 -7.71 -0.78
C LEU A 68 8.73 -7.19 -0.40
N SER A 69 9.24 -6.16 -1.05
CA SER A 69 10.57 -5.61 -0.80
C SER A 69 10.56 -4.66 0.42
N GLU A 70 11.66 -4.61 1.18
CA GLU A 70 11.89 -3.51 2.13
C GLU A 70 12.08 -2.17 1.41
N ASP A 71 12.58 -2.22 0.17
CA ASP A 71 12.54 -1.08 -0.73
C ASP A 71 11.12 -0.90 -1.28
N ILE A 72 10.32 -0.15 -0.52
CA ILE A 72 8.91 0.11 -0.80
C ILE A 72 8.66 0.99 -2.04
N ARG A 73 9.68 1.42 -2.80
CA ARG A 73 9.52 2.32 -3.96
C ARG A 73 8.52 1.79 -4.99
N PHE A 74 8.54 0.48 -5.28
CA PHE A 74 7.59 -0.15 -6.20
C PHE A 74 6.17 -0.21 -5.63
N ALA A 75 6.04 -0.56 -4.34
CA ALA A 75 4.76 -0.62 -3.64
C ALA A 75 4.09 0.76 -3.57
N VAL A 76 4.85 1.79 -3.18
CA VAL A 76 4.41 3.19 -3.16
C VAL A 76 4.02 3.68 -4.55
N ALA A 77 4.79 3.36 -5.60
CA ALA A 77 4.46 3.76 -6.97
C ALA A 77 3.13 3.15 -7.46
N CYS A 78 2.93 1.86 -7.21
CA CYS A 78 1.70 1.16 -7.59
C CYS A 78 0.49 1.62 -6.75
N ALA A 79 0.63 1.76 -5.43
CA ALA A 79 -0.42 2.29 -4.56
C ALA A 79 -0.85 3.71 -4.97
N LYS A 80 0.10 4.60 -5.29
CA LYS A 80 -0.22 5.94 -5.82
C LYS A 80 -0.95 5.90 -7.16
N TYR A 81 -0.61 4.94 -8.02
CA TYR A 81 -1.31 4.76 -9.30
C TYR A 81 -2.77 4.37 -9.06
N ILE A 82 -3.03 3.37 -8.21
CA ILE A 82 -4.38 2.92 -7.80
C ILE A 82 -5.17 4.08 -7.16
N ARG A 83 -4.59 4.75 -6.17
CA ARG A 83 -5.20 5.91 -5.48
C ARG A 83 -5.61 7.04 -6.44
N ARG A 84 -4.86 7.25 -7.52
CA ARG A 84 -5.15 8.26 -8.54
C ARG A 84 -6.36 7.88 -9.42
N ILE A 85 -6.59 6.59 -9.67
CA ILE A 85 -7.63 6.12 -10.61
C ILE A 85 -8.89 5.60 -9.94
N GLN A 86 -8.82 5.13 -8.69
CA GLN A 86 -9.95 4.54 -7.94
C GLN A 86 -10.19 5.19 -6.56
N GLY A 87 -9.35 6.15 -6.14
CA GLY A 87 -9.41 6.70 -4.78
C GLY A 87 -8.87 5.74 -3.72
N PHE A 88 -9.04 6.09 -2.45
CA PHE A 88 -8.71 5.19 -1.33
C PHE A 88 -9.75 4.06 -1.14
N SER A 89 -10.96 4.21 -1.69
CA SER A 89 -12.04 3.21 -1.61
C SER A 89 -11.76 1.90 -2.35
N ALA A 90 -10.65 1.82 -3.10
CA ALA A 90 -10.13 0.56 -3.66
C ALA A 90 -9.67 -0.44 -2.57
N TRP A 91 -9.44 0.03 -1.34
CA TRP A 91 -8.95 -0.77 -0.22
C TRP A 91 -10.07 -1.09 0.79
N VAL A 92 -10.22 -2.36 1.14
CA VAL A 92 -11.26 -2.80 2.08
C VAL A 92 -11.00 -2.24 3.48
N ALA A 93 -9.74 -2.25 3.92
CA ALA A 93 -9.37 -1.70 5.22
C ALA A 93 -9.43 -0.16 5.24
N TRP A 94 -9.46 0.54 4.09
CA TRP A 94 -9.84 1.95 4.08
C TRP A 94 -11.33 2.13 4.39
N ASN A 95 -12.18 1.43 3.62
CA ASN A 95 -13.63 1.56 3.67
C ASN A 95 -14.18 1.30 5.09
N ASN A 96 -13.60 0.32 5.79
CA ASN A 96 -14.11 -0.12 7.09
C ASN A 96 -13.69 0.73 8.31
N ARG A 97 -12.67 1.62 8.19
CA ARG A 97 -12.11 2.32 9.37
C ARG A 97 -11.42 3.67 9.12
N CYS A 98 -10.90 3.96 7.91
CA CYS A 98 -10.03 5.12 7.69
C CYS A 98 -10.73 6.40 7.19
N GLN A 99 -12.02 6.32 6.85
CA GLN A 99 -12.81 7.44 6.34
C GLN A 99 -13.02 8.58 7.37
N GLY A 100 -12.81 8.31 8.66
CA GLY A 100 -13.02 9.27 9.75
C GLY A 100 -11.72 9.88 10.33
N TYR A 101 -11.77 10.14 11.64
CA TYR A 101 -10.60 10.57 12.41
C TYR A 101 -9.52 9.49 12.44
N LYS A 102 -8.26 9.93 12.48
CA LYS A 102 -7.06 9.11 12.39
C LYS A 102 -5.89 9.90 13.03
N PRO A 103 -4.95 9.23 13.72
CA PRO A 103 -3.81 9.90 14.35
C PRO A 103 -3.00 10.75 13.36
N SER A 104 -2.48 11.88 13.84
CA SER A 104 -1.65 12.76 13.02
C SER A 104 -0.19 12.31 12.98
N VAL A 105 0.35 12.10 11.78
CA VAL A 105 1.78 11.79 11.58
C VAL A 105 2.70 12.98 11.86
N ARG A 106 2.18 14.18 12.18
CA ARG A 106 3.00 15.39 12.39
C ARG A 106 4.09 15.18 13.44
N HIS A 107 3.83 14.38 14.47
CA HIS A 107 4.80 14.06 15.51
C HIS A 107 6.06 13.34 14.97
N CYS A 108 5.94 12.52 13.93
CA CYS A 108 7.06 11.85 13.27
C CYS A 108 8.08 12.82 12.66
N PHE A 109 7.69 14.09 12.42
CA PHE A 109 8.51 15.13 11.80
C PHE A 109 8.95 16.23 12.80
N GLN A 110 8.52 16.16 14.06
CA GLN A 110 8.83 17.17 15.08
C GLN A 110 10.29 17.14 15.57
N HIS A 111 11.04 16.07 15.27
CA HIS A 111 12.45 15.92 15.63
C HIS A 111 13.45 16.42 14.57
N SER A 112 13.00 17.03 13.47
CA SER A 112 13.88 17.64 12.46
C SER A 112 14.38 19.05 12.85
N GLY A 113 14.74 19.23 14.13
CA GLY A 113 15.46 20.40 14.66
C GLY A 113 16.98 20.22 14.57
N PRO A 114 17.79 21.27 14.84
CA PRO A 114 19.15 21.42 14.30
C PRO A 114 20.25 20.64 15.04
N TYR A 115 20.01 19.37 15.40
CA TYR A 115 20.98 18.49 16.06
C TYR A 115 21.70 17.53 15.11
N PHE A 116 21.92 17.97 13.87
CA PHE A 116 22.99 17.46 13.03
C PHE A 116 24.17 18.45 13.14
N SER A 117 25.04 18.18 14.13
CA SER A 117 26.37 18.77 14.30
C SER A 117 27.42 17.69 14.11
#